data_AF-A0A3A8K0H7-F1
#
_entry.id   AF-A0A3A8K0H7-F1
#
_cell.length_a   1.000
_cell.length_b   1.000
_cell.length_c   1.000
_cell.angle_alpha   90.00
_cell.angle_beta   90.00
_cell.angle_gamma   90.00
#
_symmetry.space_group_name_H-M   'P 1'
#
loop_
_entity.id
_entity.type
_entity.pdbx_description
1 polymer ?
#
loop_
_entity_poly.entity_id
_entity_poly.type
_entity_poly.pdbx_seq_one_letter_code
_entity_poly.pdbx_strand_id
1 'polypeptide(L)' 'MGKIYLIKKVSILRATYQVRLLAFKAVDERKRLVLKVPKTCQFHPSLKALIRLTGSTIKREEI' A
#
# COMPACT_ATOMS: atom_id res chain seq x y z
N MET A 1 -14.64 -6.74 6.98
CA MET A 1 -13.23 -6.88 6.55
C MET A 1 -12.39 -5.79 7.20
N GLY A 2 -11.35 -6.17 7.96
CA GLY A 2 -10.47 -5.21 8.62
C GLY A 2 -9.57 -4.46 7.64
N LYS A 3 -9.07 -3.28 8.07
CA LYS A 3 -8.15 -2.44 7.29
C LYS A 3 -6.88 -2.16 8.10
N ILE A 4 -5.74 -2.16 7.42
CA ILE A 4 -4.45 -1.69 7.94
C ILE A 4 -4.14 -0.39 7.20
N TYR A 5 -3.88 0.70 7.92
CA TYR A 5 -3.59 1.99 7.30
C TYR A 5 -2.10 2.28 7.33
N LEU A 6 -1.57 2.74 6.19
CA LEU A 6 -0.26 3.38 6.12
C LEU A 6 -0.44 4.80 5.61
N ILE A 7 -0.23 5.76 6.50
CA ILE A 7 -0.32 7.20 6.22
C ILE A 7 1.08 7.72 5.90
N LYS A 8 1.27 8.30 4.70
CA LYS A 8 2.54 8.89 4.29
C LYS A 8 2.31 10.15 3.43
N LYS A 9 2.95 11.25 3.82
CA LYS A 9 3.01 12.49 3.03
C LYS A 9 4.29 12.52 2.21
N VAL A 10 4.25 11.92 1.02
CA VAL A 10 5.39 11.82 0.09
C VAL A 10 4.94 12.07 -1.34
N SER A 11 5.85 12.55 -2.19
CA SER A 11 5.61 12.72 -3.63
C SER A 11 5.72 11.41 -4.41
N ILE A 12 6.57 10.48 -3.97
CA ILE A 12 6.75 9.16 -4.58
C ILE A 12 6.78 8.10 -3.48
N LEU A 13 5.94 7.07 -3.61
CA LEU A 13 5.92 5.92 -2.71
C LEU A 13 6.50 4.67 -3.42
N ARG A 14 7.49 4.04 -2.77
CA ARG A 14 8.15 2.80 -3.22
C ARG A 14 7.66 1.60 -2.42
N ALA A 15 7.97 0.39 -2.88
CA ALA A 15 7.73 -0.84 -2.11
C ALA A 15 8.84 -0.99 -1.05
N THR A 16 8.89 -0.06 -0.10
CA THR A 16 9.83 -0.15 1.02
C THR A 16 9.56 -1.40 1.83
N TYR A 17 10.52 -1.81 2.64
CA TYR A 17 10.37 -2.96 3.54
C TYR A 17 9.08 -2.86 4.39
N GLN A 18 8.78 -1.67 4.92
CA GLN A 18 7.54 -1.41 5.66
C GLN A 18 6.29 -1.73 4.82
N VAL A 19 6.22 -1.25 3.57
CA VAL A 19 5.07 -1.50 2.70
C VAL A 19 4.93 -2.99 2.39
N ARG A 20 6.05 -3.69 2.13
CA ARG A 20 6.06 -5.14 1.87
C ARG A 20 5.56 -5.93 3.08
N LEU A 21 6.04 -5.59 4.28
CA LEU A 21 5.65 -6.28 5.50
C LEU A 21 4.16 -6.06 5.82
N LEU A 22 3.67 -4.83 5.67
CA LEU A 22 2.25 -4.52 5.88
C LEU A 22 1.35 -5.18 4.82
N ALA A 23 1.82 -5.29 3.58
CA ALA A 23 1.08 -5.97 2.53
C ALA A 23 0.99 -7.48 2.82
N PHE A 24 2.11 -8.10 3.22
CA PHE A 24 2.12 -9.51 3.64
C PHE A 24 1.18 -9.75 4.83
N LYS A 25 1.26 -8.91 5.87
CA LYS A 25 0.37 -8.96 7.04
C LYS A 25 -1.11 -8.80 6.65
N ALA A 26 -1.41 -7.92 5.69
CA ALA A 26 -2.77 -7.74 5.20
C ALA A 26 -3.29 -9.01 4.49
N VAL A 27 -2.47 -9.67 3.67
CA VAL A 27 -2.82 -10.95 3.04
C VAL A 27 -3.07 -12.03 4.09
N ASP A 28 -2.13 -12.20 5.02
CA ASP A 28 -2.17 -13.22 6.08
C ASP A 28 -3.43 -13.07 6.96
N GLU A 29 -3.73 -11.85 7.39
CA GLU A 29 -4.90 -11.56 8.23
C GLU A 29 -6.22 -11.40 7.44
N ARG A 30 -6.21 -11.63 6.11
CA ARG A 30 -7.35 -11.38 5.21
C ARG A 30 -7.94 -9.96 5.34
N LYS A 31 -7.06 -8.97 5.54
CA LYS A 31 -7.36 -7.53 5.63
C LYS A 31 -6.93 -6.80 4.36
N ARG A 32 -7.30 -5.52 4.25
CA ARG A 32 -6.82 -4.63 3.19
C ARG A 32 -5.77 -3.66 3.72
N LEU A 33 -4.68 -3.48 2.98
CA LEU A 33 -3.72 -2.41 3.22
C LEU A 33 -4.19 -1.15 2.49
N VAL A 34 -4.50 -0.11 3.24
CA VAL A 34 -4.89 1.20 2.71
C VAL A 34 -3.71 2.16 2.80
N LEU A 35 -3.17 2.53 1.64
CA LEU A 35 -2.15 3.54 1.49
C LEU A 35 -2.82 4.91 1.41
N LYS A 36 -2.74 5.66 2.51
CA LYS A 36 -3.25 7.02 2.63
C LYS A 36 -2.13 8.01 2.26
N VAL A 37 -2.24 8.58 1.07
CA VAL A 37 -1.19 9.43 0.46
C VAL A 37 -1.83 10.61 -0.28
N PRO A 38 -1.10 11.74 -0.47
CA PRO A 38 -1.59 12.85 -1.27
C PRO A 38 -2.04 12.41 -2.67
N LYS A 39 -3.03 13.08 -3.27
CA LYS A 39 -3.51 12.80 -4.64
C LYS A 39 -2.41 12.91 -5.69
N THR A 40 -1.43 13.79 -5.48
CA THR A 40 -0.27 13.97 -6.35
C THR A 40 0.81 12.90 -6.16
N CYS A 41 0.72 12.04 -5.13
CA CYS A 41 1.69 10.98 -4.88
C CYS A 41 1.71 9.95 -6.02
N GLN A 42 2.90 9.68 -6.54
CA GLN A 42 3.12 8.69 -7.57
C GLN A 42 3.60 7.36 -6.98
N PHE A 43 3.13 6.25 -7.54
CA PHE A 43 3.63 4.92 -7.17
C PHE A 43 4.78 4.53 -8.07
N HIS A 44 5.94 4.33 -7.45
CA HIS A 44 7.13 3.84 -8.13
C HIS A 44 6.89 2.43 -8.72
N PRO A 45 7.57 2.03 -9.81
CA PRO A 45 7.40 0.70 -10.42
C PRO A 45 7.46 -0.47 -9.43
N SER A 46 8.34 -0.38 -8.43
CA SER A 46 8.44 -1.38 -7.36
C SER A 46 7.12 -1.58 -6.59
N LEU A 47 6.39 -0.50 -6.30
CA LEU A 47 5.11 -0.57 -5.60
C LEU A 47 4.01 -1.08 -6.52
N LYS A 48 4.01 -0.66 -7.79
CA LYS A 48 3.08 -1.20 -8.79
C LYS A 48 3.26 -2.72 -8.96
N ALA A 49 4.50 -3.21 -8.98
CA ALA A 49 4.81 -4.64 -9.03
C ALA A 49 4.27 -5.37 -7.79
N LEU A 50 4.47 -4.82 -6.59
CA LEU A 50 3.91 -5.38 -5.36
C LEU A 50 2.38 -5.44 -5.40
N ILE A 51 1.70 -4.38 -5.85
CA ILE A 51 0.23 -4.35 -5.98
C ILE A 51 -0.24 -5.48 -6.91
N ARG A 52 0.41 -5.66 -8.07
CA ARG A 52 0.09 -6.75 -9.00
C ARG A 52 0.24 -8.13 -8.36
N LEU A 53 1.30 -8.35 -7.58
CA LEU A 53 1.54 -9.60 -6.87
C LEU A 53 0.47 -9.88 -5.80
N THR A 54 0.02 -8.85 -5.08
CA THR A 54 -0.95 -8.99 -3.99
C THR A 54 -2.42 -8.87 -4.40
N GLY A 55 -2.69 -8.62 -5.69
CA GLY A 55 -4.04 -8.43 -6.22
C GLY A 55 -4.77 -7.23 -5.59
N SER A 56 -5.97 -7.48 -5.08
CA SER A 56 -6.87 -6.45 -4.53
C SER A 56 -6.60 -6.08 -3.06
N THR A 57 -5.51 -6.59 -2.49
CA THR A 57 -5.14 -6.36 -1.07
C THR A 57 -4.76 -4.91 -0.78
N ILE A 58 -4.09 -4.24 -1.72
CA ILE A 58 -3.59 -2.87 -1.54
C ILE A 58 -4.54 -1.87 -2.21
N LYS A 59 -5.02 -0.88 -1.44
CA LYS A 59 -5.87 0.21 -1.93
C LYS A 59 -5.23 1.56 -1.66
N ARG A 60 -5.47 2.54 -2.53
CA ARG A 60 -5.12 3.95 -2.32
C ARG A 60 -6.31 4.73 -1.79
N GLU A 61 -6.07 5.59 -0.80
CA GLU A 61 -7.00 6.61 -0.31
C GLU A 61 -6.26 7.96 -0.21
N GLU A 62 -6.99 9.06 -0.40
CA GLU A 62 -6.45 10.42 -0.23
C GLU A 62 -6.41 10.80 1.26
N ILE A 63 -5.43 11.62 1.63
CA ILE A 63 -5.37 12.35 2.91
C ILE A 63 -5.74 13.79 2.65
#